data_AF-A0A532D124-F1
#
_entry.id   AF-A0A532D124-F1
#
_cell.length_a   1.000
_cell.length_b   1.000
_cell.length_c   1.000
_cell.angle_alpha   90.00
_cell.angle_beta   90.00
_cell.angle_gamma   90.00
#
_symmetry.space_group_name_H-M   'P 1'
#
loop_
_entity.id
_entity.type
_entity.pdbx_description
1 polymer ?
#
loop_
_entity_poly.entity_id
_entity_poly.type
_entity_poly.pdbx_seq_one_letter_code
_entity_poly.pdbx_strand_id
1 'polypeptide(L)' 'MAATVARMTKHELKEIIESTVEQKLLELLGDPDQDLVLKKAVKGRLLRQRKAVASGQRGESLSVIVKRLGLS' A
#
# COMPACT_ATOMS: atom_id res chain seq x y z
N MET A 1 6.88 27.86 13.85
CA MET A 1 7.51 28.28 12.58
C MET A 1 6.48 28.10 11.49
N ALA A 2 5.85 29.18 11.01
CA ALA A 2 4.95 29.08 9.86
C ALA A 2 5.82 28.92 8.61
N ALA A 3 5.87 27.72 8.04
CA ALA A 3 6.50 27.51 6.74
C ALA A 3 5.70 28.32 5.71
N THR A 4 6.26 29.43 5.24
CA THR A 4 5.63 30.27 4.22
C THR A 4 5.44 29.44 2.94
N VAL A 5 4.19 29.15 2.60
CA VAL A 5 3.79 28.51 1.32
C VAL A 5 4.45 29.20 0.12
N ALA A 6 4.68 30.51 0.21
CA ALA A 6 5.36 31.31 -0.81
C ALA A 6 6.82 30.89 -1.10
N ARG A 7 7.47 30.09 -0.23
CA ARG A 7 8.84 29.60 -0.43
C ARG A 7 8.90 28.21 -1.07
N MET A 8 7.76 27.58 -1.31
CA MET A 8 7.69 26.27 -1.92
C MET A 8 7.86 26.36 -3.44
N THR A 9 8.49 25.35 -4.01
CA THR A 9 8.43 25.09 -5.45
C THR A 9 7.02 24.67 -5.86
N LYS A 10 6.71 24.77 -7.16
CA LYS A 10 5.44 24.28 -7.72
C LYS A 10 5.23 22.79 -7.46
N HIS A 11 6.31 22.00 -7.45
CA HIS A 11 6.24 20.57 -7.23
C HIS A 11 5.85 20.25 -5.78
N GLU A 12 6.54 20.86 -4.81
CA GLU A 12 6.23 20.69 -3.39
C GLU A 12 4.79 21.15 -3.08
N LEU A 13 4.35 22.28 -3.66
CA LEU A 13 2.97 22.75 -3.47
C LEU A 13 1.95 21.74 -4.02
N LYS A 14 2.21 21.18 -5.20
CA LYS A 14 1.36 20.17 -5.82
C LYS A 14 1.29 18.89 -4.96
N GLU A 15 2.43 18.43 -4.44
CA GLU A 15 2.50 17.24 -3.59
C GLU A 15 1.73 17.42 -2.26
N ILE A 16 1.82 18.60 -1.63
CA ILE A 16 0.99 18.90 -0.46
C ILE A 16 -0.50 18.88 -0.80
N ILE A 17 -0.90 19.46 -1.94
CA ILE A 17 -2.30 19.47 -2.35
C ILE A 17 -2.78 18.03 -2.63
N GLU A 18 -2.01 17.24 -3.37
CA GLU A 18 -2.35 15.83 -3.68
C GLU A 18 -2.53 15.00 -2.41
N SER A 19 -1.57 15.05 -1.50
CA SER A 19 -1.66 14.34 -0.21
C SER A 19 -2.82 14.83 0.66
N THR A 20 -3.09 16.13 0.69
CA THR A 20 -4.22 16.70 1.46
C THR A 20 -5.57 16.26 0.86
N VAL A 21 -5.68 16.23 -0.46
CA VAL A 21 -6.90 15.75 -1.16
C VAL A 21 -7.09 14.26 -0.92
N GLU A 22 -6.05 13.45 -1.07
CA GLU A 22 -6.10 12.01 -0.79
C GLU A 22 -6.55 11.73 0.65
N GLN A 23 -5.97 12.43 1.63
CA GLN A 23 -6.39 12.33 3.03
C GLN A 23 -7.86 12.70 3.20
N LYS A 24 -8.31 13.81 2.61
CA LYS A 24 -9.72 14.24 2.75
C LYS A 24 -10.68 13.26 2.08
N LEU A 25 -10.30 12.67 0.94
CA LEU A 25 -11.08 11.63 0.29
C LEU A 25 -11.21 10.39 1.17
N LEU A 26 -10.11 9.94 1.78
CA LEU A 26 -10.13 8.82 2.73
C LEU A 26 -10.99 9.11 3.96
N GLU A 27 -10.91 10.33 4.51
CA GLU A 27 -11.75 10.77 5.63
C GLU A 27 -13.25 10.78 5.29
N LEU A 28 -13.61 11.18 4.07
CA LEU A 28 -15.01 11.34 3.64
C LEU A 28 -15.63 10.02 3.15
N LEU A 29 -14.86 9.22 2.42
CA LEU A 29 -15.35 8.02 1.76
C LEU A 29 -15.04 6.75 2.55
N GLY A 30 -14.13 6.83 3.53
CA GLY A 30 -13.65 5.67 4.27
C GLY A 30 -12.68 4.81 3.46
N ASP A 31 -12.33 3.66 4.01
CA ASP A 31 -11.52 2.67 3.32
C ASP A 31 -12.35 2.04 2.18
N PRO A 32 -11.94 2.19 0.90
CA PRO A 32 -12.67 1.59 -0.22
C PRO A 32 -12.71 0.06 -0.15
N ASP A 33 -11.76 -0.56 0.57
CA ASP A 33 -11.72 -2.00 0.78
C ASP A 33 -12.47 -2.44 2.05
N GLN A 34 -13.14 -1.52 2.75
CA GLN A 34 -13.94 -1.84 3.92
C GLN A 34 -14.98 -2.92 3.58
N ASP A 35 -15.13 -3.89 4.49
CA ASP A 35 -16.00 -5.07 4.35
C ASP A 35 -15.67 -6.03 3.19
N LEU A 36 -14.61 -5.79 2.42
CA LEU A 36 -14.14 -6.76 1.43
C LEU A 36 -13.43 -7.93 2.09
N VAL A 37 -13.75 -9.14 1.64
CA VAL A 37 -13.09 -10.37 2.07
C VAL A 37 -12.01 -10.78 1.07
N LEU A 38 -10.87 -11.23 1.59
CA LEU A 38 -9.83 -11.84 0.75
C LEU A 38 -10.40 -12.99 -0.08
N LYS A 39 -10.12 -12.97 -1.38
CA LYS A 39 -10.43 -14.09 -2.29
C LYS A 39 -9.92 -15.40 -1.68
N LYS A 40 -10.73 -16.47 -1.75
CA LYS A 40 -10.38 -17.80 -1.18
C LYS A 40 -9.00 -18.28 -1.61
N ALA A 41 -8.61 -18.07 -2.87
CA ALA A 41 -7.30 -18.43 -3.40
C ALA A 41 -6.15 -17.68 -2.70
N VAL A 42 -6.33 -16.38 -2.44
CA VAL A 42 -5.34 -15.54 -1.75
C VAL A 42 -5.24 -15.95 -0.28
N LYS A 43 -6.36 -16.10 0.42
CA LYS A 43 -6.40 -16.56 1.81
C LYS A 43 -5.73 -17.93 1.97
N GLY A 44 -6.03 -18.88 1.08
CA GLY A 44 -5.44 -20.21 1.08
C GLY A 44 -3.92 -20.18 0.86
N ARG A 45 -3.42 -19.34 -0.06
CA ARG A 45 -1.99 -19.15 -0.29
C ARG A 45 -1.29 -18.59 0.96
N LEU A 46 -1.85 -17.54 1.57
CA LEU A 46 -1.30 -16.90 2.77
C LEU A 46 -1.22 -17.88 3.95
N LEU A 47 -2.25 -18.70 4.16
CA LEU A 47 -2.24 -19.72 5.21
C LEU A 47 -1.14 -20.77 5.01
N ARG A 48 -0.87 -21.20 3.77
CA ARG A 48 0.24 -22.10 3.46
C ARG A 48 1.59 -21.44 3.72
N GLN A 49 1.76 -20.19 3.26
CA GLN A 49 2.99 -19.43 3.49
C GLN A 49 3.27 -19.25 4.98
N ARG A 50 2.25 -18.90 5.78
CA ARG A 50 2.38 -18.77 7.24
C ARG A 50 2.86 -20.06 7.90
N LYS A 51 2.31 -21.21 7.50
CA LYS A 51 2.75 -22.53 8.01
C LYS A 51 4.19 -22.85 7.61
N ALA A 52 4.57 -22.60 6.36
CA ALA A 52 5.92 -22.81 5.86
C ALA A 52 6.95 -21.98 6.65
N VAL A 53 6.68 -20.69 6.84
CA VAL A 53 7.54 -19.79 7.63
C VAL A 53 7.65 -20.25 9.08
N ALA A 54 6.53 -20.64 9.71
CA ALA A 54 6.54 -21.18 11.07
C ALA A 54 7.37 -22.47 11.19
N SER A 55 7.46 -23.28 10.12
CA SER A 55 8.33 -24.46 10.05
C SER A 55 9.80 -24.14 9.71
N GLY A 56 10.20 -22.86 9.69
CA GLY A 56 11.56 -22.42 9.40
C GLY A 56 11.90 -22.31 7.91
N GLN A 57 10.92 -22.49 7.02
CA GLN A 57 11.16 -22.29 5.58
C GLN A 57 11.25 -20.80 5.28
N ARG A 58 12.29 -20.41 4.54
CA ARG A 58 12.46 -19.03 4.08
C ARG A 58 11.41 -18.73 3.00
N GLY A 59 10.76 -17.57 3.11
CA GLY A 59 9.84 -17.08 2.08
C GLY A 59 10.56 -16.75 0.76
N GLU A 60 9.79 -16.55 -0.30
CA GLU A 60 10.30 -16.03 -1.57
C GLU A 60 10.67 -14.55 -1.44
N SER A 61 11.72 -14.11 -2.15
CA SER A 61 12.08 -12.69 -2.16
C SER A 61 11.03 -11.86 -2.90
N LEU A 62 10.81 -10.62 -2.43
CA LEU A 62 9.89 -9.67 -3.08
C LEU A 62 10.24 -9.46 -4.57
N SER A 63 11.53 -9.41 -4.91
CA SER A 63 12.01 -9.28 -6.29
C SER A 63 11.52 -10.40 -7.22
N VAL A 64 11.50 -11.65 -6.74
CA VAL A 64 11.00 -12.80 -7.51
C VAL A 64 9.49 -12.70 -7.70
N ILE A 65 8.76 -12.28 -6.67
CA ILE A 65 7.30 -12.11 -6.72
C ILE A 65 6.90 -11.02 -7.72
N VAL A 66 7.54 -9.85 -7.64
CA VAL A 66 7.27 -8.70 -8.52
C VAL A 66 7.47 -9.08 -9.98
N LYS A 67 8.59 -9.76 -10.30
CA LYS A 67 8.86 -10.25 -11.65
C LYS A 67 7.82 -11.28 -12.12
N ARG A 68 7.42 -12.22 -11.26
CA ARG A 68 6.43 -13.26 -11.60
C ARG A 68 5.03 -12.69 -11.85
N LEU A 69 4.66 -11.64 -11.14
CA LEU A 69 3.33 -11.02 -11.24
C LEU A 69 3.27 -9.87 -12.26
N GLY A 70 4.38 -9.50 -12.87
CA GLY A 70 4.43 -8.38 -13.83
C GLY A 70 4.10 -7.03 -13.20
N LEU A 71 4.42 -6.85 -11.91
CA LEU A 71 4.15 -5.61 -11.15
C LEU A 71 5.32 -4.61 -11.28
N SER A 72 5.96 -4.58 -12.45
CA SER A 72 7.12 -3.73 -12.76
C SER A 72 6.72 -2.30 -13.06
#